data_AF-A0A933CF87-F1
#
_entry.id   AF-A0A933CF87-F1
#
_cell.length_a   1.000
_cell.length_b   1.000
_cell.length_c   1.000
_cell.angle_alpha   90.00
_cell.angle_beta   90.00
_cell.angle_gamma   90.00
#
_symmetry.space_group_name_H-M   'P 1'
#
loop_
_entity.id
_entity.type
_entity.pdbx_description
1 polymer ?
#
loop_
_entity_poly.entity_id
_entity_poly.type
_entity_poly.pdbx_seq_one_letter_code
_entity_poly.pdbx_strand_id
1 'polypeptide(L)'
;MKTDSPDFEVRVSQLIAKMFHSNLEDSETWKDWIDDRGARWDVLEALIESGVRDAFKARAIAIWLTPQYRPAPCYFSGGHGCLGIHGFDAAKISPALQAFAAEVLIMVVDRILPSGDREARRPLDDTNRYILKLLGVLPEDHELTARLFGRYQLNDPVEGYDMDDSSGYNPFYQLLNEEVPECWKQAGDLLMQRRILHESEGWAKPRAEWEGALACYAHHIQLPLINGKIKYAPDLFRSQIDCLMRFSDVKLRINGWAMAKTWAYLAGDQHRELRRRYARHAVFINNDNGGPFRCTGNTYDFAKAVLAEFRETDAQLAERLVRLIDEHEVERQAQQAIEAARVKKTKDIIDRMR
;
A
#
# COMPACT_ATOMS: atom_id res chain seq x y z
N MET A 1 13.32 26.30 8.94
CA MET A 1 13.80 26.03 7.57
C MET A 1 13.36 27.19 6.70
N LYS A 2 14.29 28.04 6.22
CA LYS A 2 13.98 29.10 5.25
C LYS A 2 13.92 28.51 3.85
N THR A 3 12.76 28.00 3.48
CA THR A 3 12.38 27.94 2.06
C THR A 3 11.36 29.04 1.82
N ASP A 4 11.75 30.27 2.15
CA ASP A 4 10.99 31.49 1.85
C ASP A 4 11.13 31.76 0.34
N SER A 5 10.52 30.91 -0.49
CA SER A 5 10.30 31.26 -1.88
C SER A 5 8.84 31.72 -2.01
N PRO A 6 8.62 33.05 -2.13
CA PRO A 6 7.32 33.62 -2.48
C PRO A 6 6.70 32.98 -3.73
N ASP A 7 7.53 32.30 -4.55
CA ASP A 7 7.12 31.64 -5.78
C ASP A 7 5.99 30.63 -5.59
N PHE A 8 5.96 29.84 -4.50
CA PHE A 8 4.91 28.84 -4.35
C PHE A 8 3.53 29.45 -4.09
N GLU A 9 3.44 30.42 -3.18
CA GLU A 9 2.18 31.12 -2.90
C GLU A 9 1.68 31.90 -4.10
N VAL A 10 2.60 32.57 -4.80
CA VAL A 10 2.32 33.29 -6.03
C VAL A 10 1.79 32.34 -7.10
N ARG A 11 2.42 31.18 -7.29
CA ARG A 11 1.97 30.17 -8.25
C ARG A 11 0.61 29.59 -7.91
N VAL A 12 0.34 29.29 -6.63
CA VAL A 12 -0.99 28.83 -6.19
C VAL A 12 -2.04 29.92 -6.45
N SER A 13 -1.74 31.17 -6.12
CA SER A 13 -2.65 32.30 -6.34
C SER A 13 -2.91 32.54 -7.83
N GLN A 14 -1.88 32.46 -8.67
CA GLN A 14 -1.99 32.53 -10.12
C GLN A 14 -2.81 31.37 -10.69
N LEU A 15 -2.67 30.16 -10.14
CA LEU A 15 -3.46 29.01 -10.54
C LEU A 15 -4.95 29.21 -10.22
N ILE A 16 -5.28 29.71 -9.02
CA ILE A 16 -6.66 30.02 -8.64
C ILE A 16 -7.24 31.07 -9.59
N ALA A 17 -6.53 32.17 -9.83
CA ALA A 17 -6.96 33.22 -10.74
C ALA A 17 -7.17 32.71 -12.15
N LYS A 18 -6.28 31.86 -12.66
CA LYS A 18 -6.37 31.26 -13.99
C LYS A 18 -7.54 30.29 -14.13
N MET A 19 -7.76 29.41 -13.15
CA MET A 19 -8.77 28.35 -13.25
C MET A 19 -10.19 28.84 -12.94
N PHE A 20 -10.32 29.83 -12.04
CA PHE A 20 -11.62 30.28 -11.54
C PHE A 20 -11.93 31.74 -11.85
N HIS A 21 -11.11 32.41 -12.67
CA HIS A 21 -11.29 33.79 -13.12
C HIS A 21 -11.47 34.79 -11.96
N SER A 22 -10.82 34.53 -10.82
CA SER A 22 -10.87 35.41 -9.64
C SER A 22 -9.91 36.60 -9.78
N ASN A 23 -10.31 37.79 -9.35
CA ASN A 23 -9.47 38.99 -9.29
C ASN A 23 -8.84 39.19 -7.89
N LEU A 24 -7.97 40.19 -7.74
CA LEU A 24 -7.26 40.50 -6.49
C LEU A 24 -8.20 40.93 -5.35
N GLU A 25 -9.35 41.55 -5.65
CA GLU A 25 -10.37 41.96 -4.66
C GLU A 25 -10.97 40.75 -3.90
N ASP A 26 -11.04 39.59 -4.55
CA ASP A 26 -11.46 38.34 -3.90
C ASP A 26 -10.45 37.91 -2.80
N SER A 27 -9.20 38.39 -2.83
CA SER A 27 -8.18 38.08 -1.81
C SER A 27 -8.34 38.90 -0.54
N GLU A 28 -8.74 40.17 -0.63
CA GLU A 28 -9.06 41.01 0.54
C GLU A 28 -10.30 40.45 1.24
N THR A 29 -11.33 40.10 0.45
CA THR A 29 -12.55 39.43 0.94
C THR A 29 -12.24 38.11 1.65
N TRP A 30 -11.27 37.34 1.16
CA TRP A 30 -10.84 36.10 1.79
C TRP A 30 -10.19 36.32 3.16
N LYS A 31 -9.29 37.30 3.25
CA LYS A 31 -8.58 37.61 4.48
C LYS A 31 -9.56 37.98 5.60
N ASP A 32 -10.48 38.91 5.30
CA ASP A 32 -11.50 39.34 6.25
C ASP A 32 -12.37 38.15 6.69
N TRP A 33 -12.76 37.30 5.74
CA TRP A 33 -13.55 36.09 6.01
C TRP A 33 -12.85 35.10 6.97
N ILE A 34 -11.53 34.95 6.84
CA ILE A 34 -10.72 34.09 7.70
C ILE A 34 -10.55 34.71 9.08
N ASP A 35 -10.24 36.00 9.15
CA ASP A 35 -10.02 36.74 10.39
C ASP A 35 -11.31 36.76 11.23
N ASP A 36 -12.47 36.97 10.60
CA ASP A 36 -13.79 36.94 11.25
C ASP A 36 -14.14 35.58 11.87
N ARG A 37 -13.64 34.49 11.30
CA ARG A 37 -13.93 33.10 11.75
C ARG A 37 -12.82 32.48 12.60
N GLY A 38 -11.75 33.23 12.85
CA GLY A 38 -10.63 32.83 13.71
C GLY A 38 -9.74 31.74 13.11
N ALA A 39 -9.64 31.66 11.78
CA ALA A 39 -8.75 30.73 11.06
C ALA A 39 -8.77 29.27 11.59
N ARG A 40 -9.97 28.70 11.70
CA ARG A 40 -10.16 27.35 12.23
C ARG A 40 -10.29 26.32 11.11
N TRP A 41 -9.86 25.10 11.40
CA TRP A 41 -9.81 23.98 10.46
C TRP A 41 -11.20 23.43 10.10
N ASP A 42 -12.09 23.31 11.08
CA ASP A 42 -13.51 22.93 10.89
C ASP A 42 -14.27 23.93 9.98
N VAL A 43 -13.87 25.20 10.02
CA VAL A 43 -14.42 26.25 9.15
C VAL A 43 -14.02 26.05 7.69
N LEU A 44 -12.79 25.60 7.41
CA LEU A 44 -12.35 25.28 6.04
C LEU A 44 -13.06 24.05 5.48
N GLU A 45 -13.28 23.03 6.33
CA GLU A 45 -14.02 21.83 5.94
C GLU A 45 -15.48 22.15 5.59
N ALA A 46 -16.17 22.89 6.46
CA ALA A 46 -17.54 23.34 6.21
C ALA A 46 -17.66 24.20 4.92
N LEU A 47 -16.61 24.93 4.55
CA LEU A 47 -16.62 25.76 3.34
C LEU A 47 -16.72 24.92 2.07
N ILE A 48 -16.07 23.75 2.04
CA ILE A 48 -16.02 22.89 0.85
C ILE A 48 -17.42 22.40 0.46
N GLU A 49 -18.24 22.08 1.46
CA GLU A 49 -19.63 21.63 1.28
C GLU A 49 -20.63 22.78 1.12
N SER A 50 -20.22 24.03 1.38
CA SER A 50 -21.12 25.20 1.31
C SER A 50 -21.45 25.64 -0.12
N GLY A 51 -22.49 26.45 -0.30
CA GLY A 51 -22.92 27.01 -1.59
C GLY A 51 -22.08 28.18 -2.12
N VAL A 52 -20.85 28.39 -1.63
CA VAL A 52 -19.98 29.47 -2.09
C VAL A 52 -19.33 29.16 -3.44
N ARG A 53 -18.77 30.20 -4.08
CA ARG A 53 -18.04 30.09 -5.35
C ARG A 53 -16.80 29.18 -5.23
N ASP A 54 -16.51 28.41 -6.28
CA ASP A 54 -15.36 27.49 -6.33
C ASP A 54 -14.01 28.19 -6.11
N ALA A 55 -13.83 29.44 -6.56
CA ALA A 55 -12.62 30.22 -6.25
C ALA A 55 -12.35 30.35 -4.74
N PHE A 56 -13.40 30.38 -3.93
CA PHE A 56 -13.30 30.47 -2.47
C PHE A 56 -12.96 29.10 -1.87
N LYS A 57 -13.57 28.03 -2.38
CA LYS A 57 -13.26 26.64 -2.02
C LYS A 57 -11.83 26.26 -2.40
N ALA A 58 -11.33 26.73 -3.54
CA ALA A 58 -9.97 26.49 -4.01
C ALA A 58 -8.91 27.01 -3.03
N ARG A 59 -9.15 28.16 -2.38
CA ARG A 59 -8.27 28.69 -1.32
C ARG A 59 -8.20 27.76 -0.12
N ALA A 60 -9.35 27.25 0.35
CA ALA A 60 -9.40 26.27 1.43
C ALA A 60 -8.71 24.94 1.07
N ILE A 61 -8.93 24.43 -0.14
CA ILE A 61 -8.24 23.24 -0.64
C ILE A 61 -6.73 23.47 -0.69
N ALA A 62 -6.26 24.62 -1.18
CA ALA A 62 -4.84 24.93 -1.21
C ALA A 62 -4.23 24.89 0.20
N ILE A 63 -4.84 25.58 1.17
CA ILE A 63 -4.39 25.57 2.58
C ILE A 63 -4.36 24.14 3.14
N TRP A 64 -5.39 23.35 2.86
CA TRP A 64 -5.51 21.98 3.36
C TRP A 64 -4.40 21.07 2.82
N LEU A 65 -4.11 21.16 1.53
CA LEU A 65 -3.09 20.33 0.89
C LEU A 65 -1.65 20.81 1.20
N THR A 66 -1.52 21.97 1.84
CA THR A 66 -0.23 22.58 2.19
C THR A 66 -0.14 22.95 3.68
N PRO A 67 -0.53 22.08 4.62
CA PRO A 67 -0.82 22.49 5.99
C PRO A 67 0.43 22.78 6.82
N GLN A 68 1.62 22.74 6.22
CA GLN A 68 2.92 22.88 6.90
C GLN A 68 3.88 23.83 6.18
N TYR A 69 3.39 24.52 5.15
CA TYR A 69 4.15 25.56 4.47
C TYR A 69 3.99 26.90 5.20
N ARG A 70 5.12 27.59 5.37
CA ARG A 70 5.18 28.96 5.88
C ARG A 70 5.89 29.84 4.84
N PRO A 71 5.29 30.96 4.43
CA PRO A 71 3.90 31.32 4.71
C PRO A 71 2.91 30.33 4.04
N ALA A 72 1.68 30.27 4.53
CA ALA A 72 0.65 29.38 3.99
C ALA A 72 0.03 30.05 2.75
N PRO A 73 -0.22 29.29 1.66
CA PRO A 73 -0.86 29.88 0.49
C PRO A 73 -2.23 30.43 0.89
N CYS A 74 -2.60 31.54 0.22
CA CYS A 74 -3.89 32.19 0.39
C CYS A 74 -4.16 32.77 1.78
N TYR A 75 -3.18 33.07 2.63
CA TYR A 75 -3.39 33.61 3.99
C TYR A 75 -4.22 32.70 4.92
N PHE A 76 -3.55 32.11 5.90
CA PHE A 76 -4.17 31.38 6.99
C PHE A 76 -3.34 31.56 8.26
N SER A 77 -3.92 32.23 9.27
CA SER A 77 -3.25 32.53 10.54
C SER A 77 -3.37 31.41 11.58
N GLY A 78 -4.17 30.38 11.29
CA GLY A 78 -4.37 29.23 12.16
C GLY A 78 -3.10 28.40 12.38
N GLY A 79 -3.00 27.76 13.55
CA GLY A 79 -1.95 26.80 13.84
C GLY A 79 -2.01 25.59 12.91
N HIS A 80 -0.86 24.98 12.64
CA HIS A 80 -0.79 23.71 11.92
C HIS A 80 -1.37 22.63 12.82
N GLY A 81 -2.65 22.31 12.62
CA GLY A 81 -3.24 21.12 13.18
C GLY A 81 -2.92 19.99 12.24
N CYS A 82 -2.44 18.86 12.77
CA CYS A 82 -2.53 17.58 12.08
C CYS A 82 -4.03 17.24 11.97
N LEU A 83 -4.78 17.95 11.14
CA LEU A 83 -6.03 17.43 10.65
C LEU A 83 -5.65 16.17 9.90
N GLY A 84 -5.85 15.03 10.56
CA GLY A 84 -5.73 13.74 9.90
C GLY A 84 -6.47 13.81 8.57
N ILE A 85 -5.92 13.11 7.59
CA ILE A 85 -6.40 12.83 6.23
C ILE A 85 -7.93 12.63 6.08
N HIS A 86 -8.65 12.45 7.20
CA HIS A 86 -10.06 12.12 7.34
C HIS A 86 -11.05 13.12 6.72
N GLY A 87 -10.74 14.41 6.59
CA GLY A 87 -11.74 15.36 6.08
C GLY A 87 -11.75 15.56 4.55
N PHE A 88 -10.64 15.33 3.83
CA PHE A 88 -10.62 15.61 2.39
C PHE A 88 -11.30 14.48 1.62
N ASP A 89 -12.50 14.75 1.11
CA ASP A 89 -13.23 13.83 0.24
C ASP A 89 -13.26 14.39 -1.19
N ALA A 90 -12.41 13.83 -2.04
CA ALA A 90 -12.27 14.26 -3.43
C ALA A 90 -13.57 14.08 -4.24
N ALA A 91 -14.45 13.16 -3.82
CA ALA A 91 -15.72 12.91 -4.50
C ALA A 91 -16.77 13.99 -4.22
N LYS A 92 -16.62 14.77 -3.13
CA LYS A 92 -17.56 15.83 -2.74
C LYS A 92 -17.32 17.18 -3.42
N ILE A 93 -16.21 17.34 -4.14
CA ILE A 93 -15.85 18.59 -4.80
C ILE A 93 -16.09 18.55 -6.31
N SER A 94 -16.29 19.72 -6.93
CA SER A 94 -16.54 19.83 -8.36
C SER A 94 -15.34 19.31 -9.18
N PRO A 95 -15.54 18.83 -10.42
CA PRO A 95 -14.44 18.39 -11.29
C PRO A 95 -13.34 19.46 -11.49
N ALA A 96 -13.71 20.75 -11.53
CA ALA A 96 -12.75 21.84 -11.61
C ALA A 96 -11.89 21.95 -10.35
N LEU A 97 -12.48 21.75 -9.16
CA LEU A 97 -11.75 21.71 -7.89
C LEU A 97 -10.90 20.45 -7.74
N GLN A 98 -11.34 19.30 -8.26
CA GLN A 98 -10.52 18.08 -8.31
C GLN A 98 -9.26 18.30 -9.16
N ALA A 99 -9.40 18.89 -10.35
CA ALA A 99 -8.28 19.23 -11.21
C ALA A 99 -7.33 20.26 -10.55
N PHE A 100 -7.89 21.26 -9.88
CA PHE A 100 -7.11 22.23 -9.11
C PHE A 100 -6.32 21.56 -7.98
N ALA A 101 -6.96 20.69 -7.20
CA ALA A 101 -6.32 19.93 -6.12
C ALA A 101 -5.15 19.09 -6.64
N ALA A 102 -5.31 18.44 -7.79
CA ALA A 102 -4.24 17.68 -8.44
C ALA A 102 -3.04 18.54 -8.83
N GLU A 103 -3.26 19.70 -9.46
CA GLU A 103 -2.18 20.63 -9.80
C GLU A 103 -1.46 21.16 -8.54
N VAL A 104 -2.20 21.47 -7.47
CA VAL A 104 -1.59 21.88 -6.20
C VAL A 104 -0.73 20.76 -5.61
N LEU A 105 -1.22 19.51 -5.58
CA LEU A 105 -0.44 18.37 -5.08
C LEU A 105 0.82 18.13 -5.92
N ILE A 106 0.75 18.27 -7.24
CA ILE A 106 1.94 18.17 -8.11
C ILE A 106 2.96 19.23 -7.70
N MET A 107 2.54 20.48 -7.48
CA MET A 107 3.45 21.55 -7.04
C MET A 107 4.04 21.28 -5.65
N VAL A 108 3.26 20.70 -4.73
CA VAL A 108 3.68 20.31 -3.38
C VAL A 108 4.77 19.23 -3.45
N VAL A 109 4.52 18.14 -4.19
CA VAL A 109 5.49 17.05 -4.35
C VAL A 109 6.76 17.54 -5.04
N ASP A 110 6.64 18.27 -6.16
CA ASP A 110 7.79 18.77 -6.92
C ASP A 110 8.66 19.72 -6.09
N ARG A 111 8.10 20.33 -5.04
CA ARG A 111 8.82 21.17 -4.08
C ARG A 111 9.46 20.37 -2.94
N ILE A 112 8.79 19.35 -2.41
CA ILE A 112 9.30 18.57 -1.26
C ILE A 112 10.32 17.53 -1.71
N LEU A 113 10.05 16.82 -2.80
CA LEU A 113 10.82 15.65 -3.23
C LEU A 113 12.33 15.94 -3.42
N PRO A 114 12.73 17.10 -3.99
CA PRO A 114 14.15 17.45 -4.11
C PRO A 114 14.86 17.72 -2.76
N SER A 115 14.11 17.91 -1.67
CA SER A 115 14.70 18.13 -0.35
C SER A 115 15.50 16.89 0.07
N GLY A 116 16.74 17.10 0.51
CA GLY A 116 17.54 16.05 1.17
C GLY A 116 17.21 15.87 2.65
N ASP A 117 16.37 16.73 3.22
CA ASP A 117 15.98 16.68 4.63
C ASP A 117 14.85 15.66 4.86
N ARG A 118 15.09 14.72 5.77
CA ARG A 118 14.15 13.67 6.19
C ARG A 118 12.86 14.25 6.75
N GLU A 119 12.97 15.27 7.61
CA GLU A 119 11.80 15.88 8.25
C GLU A 119 10.95 16.66 7.24
N ALA A 120 11.61 17.28 6.26
CA ALA A 120 10.93 17.95 5.16
C ALA A 120 10.13 17.00 4.26
N ARG A 121 10.45 15.69 4.24
CA ARG A 121 9.76 14.67 3.44
C ARG A 121 8.57 14.02 4.14
N ARG A 122 8.43 14.13 5.46
CA ARG A 122 7.27 13.60 6.21
C ARG A 122 5.90 13.99 5.62
N PRO A 123 5.68 15.22 5.12
CA PRO A 123 4.43 15.61 4.46
C PRO A 123 4.02 14.75 3.25
N LEU A 124 4.98 14.00 2.65
CA LEU A 124 4.69 13.16 1.50
C LEU A 124 3.80 11.96 1.85
N ASP A 125 3.73 11.53 3.12
CA ASP A 125 2.81 10.48 3.55
C ASP A 125 1.35 10.90 3.32
N ASP A 126 1.02 12.10 3.80
CA ASP A 126 -0.32 12.67 3.62
C ASP A 126 -0.57 13.02 2.17
N THR A 127 0.45 13.52 1.46
CA THR A 127 0.36 13.81 0.02
C THR A 127 0.03 12.56 -0.78
N ASN A 128 0.70 11.44 -0.53
CA ASN A 128 0.40 10.16 -1.17
C ASN A 128 -1.04 9.73 -0.94
N ARG A 129 -1.57 9.89 0.28
CA ARG A 129 -2.98 9.58 0.57
C ARG A 129 -3.94 10.49 -0.21
N TYR A 130 -3.65 11.78 -0.33
CA TYR A 130 -4.47 12.68 -1.15
C TYR A 130 -4.38 12.36 -2.64
N ILE A 131 -3.22 11.96 -3.15
CA ILE A 131 -3.05 11.49 -4.52
C ILE A 131 -3.97 10.29 -4.79
N LEU A 132 -3.98 9.28 -3.93
CA LEU A 132 -4.86 8.10 -4.11
C LEU A 132 -6.34 8.49 -4.17
N LYS A 133 -6.80 9.38 -3.27
CA LYS A 133 -8.18 9.88 -3.29
C LYS A 133 -8.54 10.58 -4.60
N LEU A 134 -7.63 11.38 -5.16
CA LEU A 134 -7.84 12.06 -6.43
C LEU A 134 -7.80 11.10 -7.62
N LEU A 135 -6.91 10.11 -7.62
CA LEU A 135 -6.89 9.06 -8.65
C LEU A 135 -8.19 8.25 -8.70
N GLY A 136 -8.90 8.15 -7.58
CA GLY A 136 -10.23 7.51 -7.51
C GLY A 136 -11.35 8.28 -8.21
N VAL A 137 -11.18 9.59 -8.48
CA VAL A 137 -12.24 10.45 -9.03
C VAL A 137 -11.87 11.15 -10.34
N LEU A 138 -10.57 11.29 -10.64
CA LEU A 138 -10.10 11.92 -11.86
C LEU A 138 -10.22 10.97 -13.07
N PRO A 139 -10.42 11.49 -14.29
CA PRO A 139 -10.49 10.64 -15.48
C PRO A 139 -9.16 9.92 -15.75
N GLU A 140 -9.21 8.62 -15.99
CA GLU A 140 -8.04 7.75 -16.15
C GLU A 140 -7.15 8.17 -17.33
N ASP A 141 -7.76 8.51 -18.47
CA ASP A 141 -7.05 8.84 -19.72
C ASP A 141 -6.59 10.31 -19.81
N HIS A 142 -6.72 11.08 -18.73
CA HIS A 142 -6.38 12.50 -18.73
C HIS A 142 -4.91 12.74 -18.34
N GLU A 143 -4.22 13.63 -19.08
CA GLU A 143 -2.79 13.94 -18.88
C GLU A 143 -2.48 14.37 -17.44
N LEU A 144 -3.35 15.19 -16.83
CA LEU A 144 -3.23 15.60 -15.43
C LEU A 144 -3.20 14.41 -14.46
N THR A 145 -4.04 13.40 -14.67
CA THR A 145 -4.12 12.21 -13.83
C THR A 145 -2.83 11.40 -13.93
N ALA A 146 -2.31 11.22 -15.14
CA ALA A 146 -1.01 10.58 -15.37
C ALA A 146 0.15 11.37 -14.74
N ARG A 147 0.14 12.71 -14.87
CA ARG A 147 1.13 13.59 -14.22
C ARG A 147 1.08 13.44 -12.69
N LEU A 148 -0.11 13.41 -12.11
CA LEU A 148 -0.34 13.23 -10.67
C LEU A 148 0.16 11.86 -10.19
N PHE A 149 -0.22 10.78 -10.90
CA PHE A 149 0.27 9.43 -10.60
C PHE A 149 1.80 9.36 -10.67
N GLY A 150 2.42 10.05 -11.63
CA GLY A 150 3.88 10.14 -11.73
C GLY A 150 4.58 10.79 -10.53
N ARG A 151 3.83 11.43 -9.61
CA ARG A 151 4.35 12.00 -8.34
C ARG A 151 4.08 11.09 -7.14
N TYR A 152 3.26 10.06 -7.30
CA TYR A 152 3.00 9.08 -6.26
C TYR A 152 4.28 8.31 -5.90
N GLN A 153 4.68 8.34 -4.63
CA GLN A 153 5.86 7.62 -4.17
C GLN A 153 5.46 6.19 -3.80
N LEU A 154 6.10 5.19 -4.40
CA LEU A 154 5.83 3.77 -4.08
C LEU A 154 6.54 3.30 -2.81
N ASN A 155 7.71 3.88 -2.53
CA ASN A 155 8.45 3.68 -1.30
C ASN A 155 7.99 4.68 -0.23
N ASP A 156 8.12 4.30 1.03
CA ASP A 156 7.88 5.21 2.15
C ASP A 156 8.79 6.45 2.00
N PRO A 157 8.30 7.68 2.20
CA PRO A 157 9.09 8.91 2.11
C PRO A 157 10.21 8.99 3.15
N VAL A 158 10.03 8.34 4.30
CA VAL A 158 10.92 8.36 5.46
C VAL A 158 11.22 6.94 5.94
N GLU A 159 12.48 6.69 6.32
CA GLU A 159 12.95 5.38 6.81
C GLU A 159 12.25 5.02 8.11
N GLY A 160 11.78 3.79 8.24
CA GLY A 160 11.36 3.24 9.53
C GLY A 160 12.57 2.91 10.40
N TYR A 161 12.32 2.48 11.64
CA TYR A 161 13.39 1.93 12.47
C TYR A 161 13.68 0.46 12.15
N ASP A 162 12.66 -0.28 11.70
CA ASP A 162 12.72 -1.67 11.26
C ASP A 162 11.52 -2.00 10.33
N MET A 163 11.40 -3.28 9.93
CA MET A 163 10.29 -3.78 9.08
C MET A 163 8.92 -3.81 9.76
N ASP A 164 8.88 -3.78 11.10
CA ASP A 164 7.64 -3.77 11.87
C ASP A 164 7.09 -2.33 11.95
N ASP A 165 7.96 -1.33 11.99
CA ASP A 165 7.65 0.10 11.99
C ASP A 165 7.44 0.68 10.58
N SER A 166 8.19 0.22 9.57
CA SER A 166 7.99 0.59 8.17
C SER A 166 8.53 -0.50 7.24
N SER A 167 7.66 -1.02 6.39
CA SER A 167 8.02 -2.02 5.38
C SER A 167 8.79 -1.44 4.18
N GLY A 168 9.09 -0.14 4.17
CA GLY A 168 9.79 0.59 3.11
C GLY A 168 8.96 0.84 1.84
N TYR A 169 7.83 0.15 1.66
CA TYR A 169 6.92 0.25 0.50
C TYR A 169 5.45 0.21 0.92
N ASN A 170 5.08 0.75 2.09
CA ASN A 170 3.68 0.85 2.49
C ASN A 170 2.80 1.57 1.45
N PRO A 171 3.26 2.64 0.76
CA PRO A 171 2.46 3.28 -0.27
C PRO A 171 2.07 2.30 -1.39
N PHE A 172 2.98 1.46 -1.87
CA PHE A 172 2.61 0.42 -2.84
C PHE A 172 1.47 -0.49 -2.34
N TYR A 173 1.53 -0.91 -1.07
CA TYR A 173 0.43 -1.67 -0.47
C TYR A 173 -0.88 -0.88 -0.37
N GLN A 174 -0.81 0.40 -0.01
CA GLN A 174 -1.98 1.28 0.02
C GLN A 174 -2.60 1.39 -1.37
N LEU A 175 -1.81 1.63 -2.41
CA LEU A 175 -2.28 1.70 -3.81
C LEU A 175 -3.08 0.46 -4.22
N LEU A 176 -2.60 -0.74 -3.88
CA LEU A 176 -3.32 -1.99 -4.19
C LEU A 176 -4.66 -2.11 -3.45
N ASN A 177 -4.76 -1.56 -2.24
CA ASN A 177 -5.89 -1.74 -1.32
C ASN A 177 -6.87 -0.57 -1.26
N GLU A 178 -6.55 0.56 -1.89
CA GLU A 178 -7.46 1.69 -2.04
C GLU A 178 -8.44 1.50 -3.20
N GLU A 179 -9.52 2.29 -3.16
CA GLU A 179 -10.54 2.38 -4.21
C GLU A 179 -10.06 3.28 -5.36
N VAL A 180 -8.98 2.87 -6.01
CA VAL A 180 -8.45 3.50 -7.23
C VAL A 180 -8.70 2.60 -8.45
N PRO A 181 -8.83 3.18 -9.66
CA PRO A 181 -8.91 2.42 -10.89
C PRO A 181 -7.80 1.37 -11.06
N GLU A 182 -8.15 0.25 -11.69
CA GLU A 182 -7.26 -0.90 -11.87
C GLU A 182 -6.00 -0.53 -12.68
N CYS A 183 -6.12 0.39 -13.65
CA CYS A 183 -5.01 0.85 -14.48
C CYS A 183 -3.85 1.44 -13.64
N TRP A 184 -4.16 2.15 -12.55
CA TRP A 184 -3.16 2.71 -11.64
C TRP A 184 -2.51 1.65 -10.76
N LYS A 185 -3.26 0.60 -10.37
CA LYS A 185 -2.70 -0.55 -9.65
C LYS A 185 -1.71 -1.31 -10.52
N GLN A 186 -2.07 -1.54 -11.78
CA GLN A 186 -1.19 -2.14 -12.78
C GLN A 186 0.06 -1.28 -13.05
N ALA A 187 -0.12 0.04 -13.18
CA ALA A 187 1.01 0.95 -13.39
C ALA A 187 1.97 0.95 -12.18
N GLY A 188 1.44 0.97 -10.96
CA GLY A 188 2.23 0.89 -9.73
C GLY A 188 2.96 -0.44 -9.60
N ASP A 189 2.30 -1.53 -9.96
CA ASP A 189 2.93 -2.85 -10.01
C ASP A 189 4.11 -2.88 -11.00
N LEU A 190 3.94 -2.37 -12.22
CA LEU A 190 5.02 -2.29 -13.22
C LEU A 190 6.21 -1.44 -12.75
N LEU A 191 5.96 -0.37 -11.99
CA LEU A 191 7.01 0.44 -11.39
C LEU A 191 7.73 -0.32 -10.27
N MET A 192 6.99 -1.06 -9.45
CA MET A 192 7.56 -1.89 -8.39
C MET A 192 8.39 -3.05 -8.96
N GLN A 193 7.92 -3.73 -10.00
CA GLN A 193 8.69 -4.76 -10.70
C GLN A 193 10.00 -4.21 -11.30
N ARG A 194 9.96 -3.01 -11.88
CA ARG A 194 11.18 -2.33 -12.36
C ARG A 194 12.14 -2.02 -11.22
N ARG A 195 11.62 -1.59 -10.07
CA ARG A 195 12.43 -1.32 -8.88
C ARG A 195 13.12 -2.59 -8.36
N ILE A 196 12.39 -3.70 -8.30
CA ILE A 196 12.93 -5.03 -7.96
C ILE A 196 14.08 -5.41 -8.89
N LEU A 197 13.88 -5.26 -10.21
CA LEU A 197 14.90 -5.57 -11.20
C LEU A 197 16.16 -4.71 -10.99
N HIS A 198 16.00 -3.39 -10.87
CA HIS A 198 17.11 -2.47 -10.67
C HIS A 198 17.88 -2.75 -9.38
N GLU A 199 17.20 -3.10 -8.29
CA GLU A 199 17.88 -3.48 -7.05
C GLU A 199 18.62 -4.82 -7.20
N SER A 200 18.02 -5.80 -7.89
CA SER A 200 18.66 -7.11 -8.13
C SER A 200 19.89 -7.03 -9.04
N GLU A 201 19.91 -6.08 -9.96
CA GLU A 201 21.03 -5.81 -10.89
C GLU A 201 22.06 -4.82 -10.31
N GLY A 202 21.81 -4.29 -9.11
CA GLY A 202 22.70 -3.34 -8.44
C GLY A 202 22.67 -1.91 -9.00
N TRP A 203 21.71 -1.59 -9.87
CA TRP A 203 21.50 -0.24 -10.41
C TRP A 203 20.80 0.69 -9.40
N ALA A 204 20.07 0.10 -8.45
CA ALA A 204 19.50 0.79 -7.31
C ALA A 204 19.91 0.09 -6.01
N LYS A 205 19.90 0.83 -4.91
CA LYS A 205 20.02 0.26 -3.56
C LYS A 205 18.74 0.54 -2.79
N PRO A 206 18.32 -0.37 -1.91
CA PRO A 206 17.27 -0.06 -0.95
C PRO A 206 17.76 1.06 -0.05
N ARG A 207 16.82 1.79 0.56
CA ARG A 207 17.15 2.89 1.47
C ARG A 207 17.76 2.37 2.77
N ALA A 208 17.23 1.26 3.29
CA ALA A 208 17.76 0.50 4.40
C ALA A 208 17.94 -0.97 4.02
N GLU A 209 18.82 -1.70 4.71
CA GLU A 209 19.12 -3.12 4.39
C GLU A 209 17.88 -4.02 4.44
N TRP A 210 16.93 -3.71 5.34
CA TRP A 210 15.70 -4.48 5.51
C TRP A 210 14.59 -4.08 4.54
N GLU A 211 14.72 -2.96 3.81
CA GLU A 211 13.72 -2.42 2.89
C GLU A 211 13.95 -2.86 1.43
N GLY A 212 14.48 -4.07 1.22
CA GLY A 212 14.72 -4.61 -0.12
C GLY A 212 13.41 -4.80 -0.90
N ALA A 213 13.31 -4.22 -2.10
CA ALA A 213 12.07 -4.14 -2.87
C ALA A 213 11.43 -5.52 -3.09
N LEU A 214 12.23 -6.56 -3.39
CA LEU A 214 11.73 -7.91 -3.64
C LEU A 214 11.08 -8.53 -2.38
N ALA A 215 11.71 -8.38 -1.22
CA ALA A 215 11.19 -8.89 0.04
C ALA A 215 9.92 -8.14 0.46
N CYS A 216 9.93 -6.81 0.35
CA CYS A 216 8.78 -5.96 0.62
C CYS A 216 7.61 -6.28 -0.32
N TYR A 217 7.88 -6.44 -1.62
CA TYR A 217 6.87 -6.80 -2.60
C TYR A 217 6.24 -8.16 -2.30
N ALA A 218 7.06 -9.18 -2.01
CA ALA A 218 6.57 -10.49 -1.63
C ALA A 218 5.66 -10.41 -0.41
N HIS A 219 6.06 -9.65 0.62
CA HIS A 219 5.24 -9.43 1.81
C HIS A 219 3.89 -8.76 1.49
N HIS A 220 3.92 -7.62 0.80
CA HIS A 220 2.73 -6.79 0.58
C HIS A 220 1.66 -7.45 -0.28
N ILE A 221 2.02 -8.18 -1.33
CA ILE A 221 1.02 -8.85 -2.17
C ILE A 221 0.32 -10.01 -1.45
N GLN A 222 0.95 -10.55 -0.38
CA GLN A 222 0.35 -11.60 0.45
C GLN A 222 -0.63 -11.03 1.48
N LEU A 223 -0.39 -9.82 2.02
CA LEU A 223 -1.21 -9.23 3.11
C LEU A 223 -2.73 -9.23 2.84
N PRO A 224 -3.24 -8.89 1.64
CA PRO A 224 -4.68 -8.95 1.36
C PRO A 224 -5.29 -10.35 1.54
N LEU A 225 -4.47 -11.41 1.44
CA LEU A 225 -4.92 -12.78 1.63
C LEU A 225 -5.23 -13.09 3.09
N ILE A 226 -4.77 -12.32 4.09
CA ILE A 226 -5.13 -12.53 5.51
C ILE A 226 -6.65 -12.57 5.66
N ASN A 227 -7.32 -11.55 5.13
CA ASN A 227 -8.79 -11.43 5.14
C ASN A 227 -9.46 -12.12 3.95
N GLY A 228 -8.68 -12.76 3.07
CA GLY A 228 -9.18 -13.48 1.90
C GLY A 228 -9.78 -12.60 0.81
N LYS A 229 -9.51 -11.29 0.82
CA LYS A 229 -10.09 -10.33 -0.14
C LYS A 229 -9.00 -9.50 -0.80
N ILE A 230 -8.69 -9.86 -2.04
CA ILE A 230 -7.90 -9.02 -2.95
C ILE A 230 -8.82 -7.96 -3.57
N LYS A 231 -8.43 -6.69 -3.51
CA LYS A 231 -9.22 -5.53 -4.01
C LYS A 231 -8.83 -5.10 -5.43
N TYR A 232 -8.24 -5.99 -6.20
CA TYR A 232 -7.78 -5.76 -7.58
C TYR A 232 -7.95 -7.03 -8.39
N ALA A 233 -7.77 -6.94 -9.71
CA ALA A 233 -8.07 -8.03 -10.62
C ALA A 233 -7.25 -9.29 -10.31
N PRO A 234 -7.83 -10.50 -10.34
CA PRO A 234 -7.09 -11.75 -10.15
C PRO A 234 -5.93 -11.92 -11.11
N ASP A 235 -6.04 -11.40 -12.34
CA ASP A 235 -4.97 -11.48 -13.34
C ASP A 235 -3.75 -10.65 -12.96
N LEU A 236 -3.96 -9.49 -12.32
CA LEU A 236 -2.87 -8.72 -11.74
C LEU A 236 -2.21 -9.55 -10.62
N PHE A 237 -2.96 -10.11 -9.68
CA PHE A 237 -2.36 -10.96 -8.64
C PHE A 237 -1.53 -12.13 -9.20
N ARG A 238 -2.02 -12.79 -10.26
CA ARG A 238 -1.29 -13.87 -10.94
C ARG A 238 0.01 -13.38 -11.56
N SER A 239 0.02 -12.20 -12.18
CA SER A 239 1.24 -11.62 -12.76
C SER A 239 2.27 -11.24 -11.69
N GLN A 240 1.81 -10.81 -10.52
CA GLN A 240 2.68 -10.52 -9.37
C GLN A 240 3.36 -11.79 -8.85
N ILE A 241 2.61 -12.91 -8.76
CA ILE A 241 3.18 -14.20 -8.40
C ILE A 241 4.16 -14.69 -9.49
N ASP A 242 3.84 -14.51 -10.77
CA ASP A 242 4.78 -14.81 -11.85
C ASP A 242 6.09 -14.02 -11.72
N CYS A 243 5.99 -12.72 -11.40
CA CYS A 243 7.16 -11.87 -11.15
C CYS A 243 8.02 -12.41 -10.00
N LEU A 244 7.43 -12.73 -8.85
CA LEU A 244 8.16 -13.34 -7.72
C LEU A 244 8.87 -14.62 -8.14
N MET A 245 8.22 -15.46 -8.95
CA MET A 245 8.77 -16.74 -9.39
C MET A 245 9.88 -16.61 -10.44
N ARG A 246 10.18 -15.41 -10.95
CA ARG A 246 11.40 -15.14 -11.73
C ARG A 246 12.64 -15.10 -10.85
N PHE A 247 12.47 -14.78 -9.56
CA PHE A 247 13.51 -14.78 -8.53
C PHE A 247 13.39 -16.01 -7.63
N SER A 248 12.98 -17.14 -8.21
CA SER A 248 12.63 -18.34 -7.44
C SER A 248 13.81 -18.99 -6.73
N ASP A 249 15.04 -18.67 -7.11
CA ASP A 249 16.30 -19.08 -6.50
C ASP A 249 16.69 -18.24 -5.26
N VAL A 250 16.11 -17.06 -5.11
CA VAL A 250 16.28 -16.21 -3.92
C VAL A 250 15.41 -16.75 -2.78
N LYS A 251 15.90 -16.73 -1.54
CA LYS A 251 15.07 -17.09 -0.37
C LYS A 251 14.04 -15.99 -0.12
N LEU A 252 12.84 -16.15 -0.68
CA LEU A 252 11.70 -15.27 -0.45
C LEU A 252 10.79 -15.87 0.61
N ARG A 253 10.22 -15.00 1.45
CA ARG A 253 9.26 -15.41 2.47
C ARG A 253 7.86 -15.49 1.86
N ILE A 254 7.40 -16.70 1.63
CA ILE A 254 5.99 -17.03 1.39
C ILE A 254 5.42 -17.55 2.69
N ASN A 255 4.50 -16.81 3.28
CA ASN A 255 3.91 -17.15 4.56
C ASN A 255 2.98 -18.36 4.41
N GLY A 256 3.06 -19.32 5.33
CA GLY A 256 2.23 -20.52 5.29
C GLY A 256 0.72 -20.23 5.27
N TRP A 257 0.27 -19.14 5.90
CA TRP A 257 -1.13 -18.72 5.87
C TRP A 257 -1.61 -18.21 4.50
N ALA A 258 -0.69 -17.77 3.63
CA ALA A 258 -1.00 -17.30 2.29
C ALA A 258 -0.99 -18.45 1.26
N MET A 259 -0.22 -19.52 1.50
CA MET A 259 0.08 -20.53 0.47
C MET A 259 -1.13 -21.16 -0.20
N ALA A 260 -2.05 -21.72 0.58
CA ALA A 260 -3.24 -22.38 0.05
C ALA A 260 -4.14 -21.39 -0.71
N LYS A 261 -4.21 -20.12 -0.25
CA LYS A 261 -5.00 -19.07 -0.90
C LYS A 261 -4.35 -18.65 -2.22
N THR A 262 -3.04 -18.40 -2.24
CA THR A 262 -2.29 -18.11 -3.47
C THR A 262 -2.46 -19.24 -4.48
N TRP A 263 -2.33 -20.50 -4.04
CA TRP A 263 -2.54 -21.67 -4.88
C TRP A 263 -3.91 -21.68 -5.56
N ALA A 264 -4.98 -21.35 -4.81
CA ALA A 264 -6.32 -21.27 -5.35
C ALA A 264 -6.48 -20.16 -6.41
N TYR A 265 -5.84 -19.00 -6.22
CA TYR A 265 -5.83 -17.92 -7.22
C TYR A 265 -5.12 -18.31 -8.52
N LEU A 266 -4.14 -19.21 -8.43
CA LEU A 266 -3.43 -19.75 -9.58
C LEU A 266 -4.15 -20.92 -10.25
N ALA A 267 -5.39 -21.27 -9.90
CA ALA A 267 -6.10 -22.40 -10.50
C ALA A 267 -6.30 -22.28 -12.02
N GLY A 268 -6.40 -23.42 -12.72
CA GLY A 268 -6.60 -23.51 -14.17
C GLY A 268 -5.37 -23.99 -14.94
N ASP A 269 -5.54 -24.80 -15.97
CA ASP A 269 -4.44 -25.47 -16.67
C ASP A 269 -3.42 -24.50 -17.29
N GLN A 270 -3.88 -23.31 -17.71
CA GLN A 270 -3.01 -22.27 -18.26
C GLN A 270 -1.95 -21.74 -17.28
N HIS A 271 -2.14 -21.95 -15.97
CA HIS A 271 -1.21 -21.54 -14.92
C HIS A 271 -0.46 -22.70 -14.26
N ARG A 272 -0.57 -23.91 -14.83
CA ARG A 272 0.03 -25.13 -14.26
C ARG A 272 1.55 -25.00 -14.03
N GLU A 273 2.28 -24.42 -14.97
CA GLU A 273 3.74 -24.23 -14.80
C GLU A 273 4.07 -23.17 -13.75
N LEU A 274 3.26 -22.10 -13.63
CA LEU A 274 3.42 -21.12 -12.55
C LEU A 274 3.15 -21.76 -11.18
N ARG A 275 2.10 -22.60 -11.07
CA ARG A 275 1.84 -23.40 -9.85
C ARG A 275 3.01 -24.30 -9.52
N ARG A 276 3.60 -24.98 -10.51
CA ARG A 276 4.79 -25.82 -10.28
C ARG A 276 5.96 -25.02 -9.70
N ARG A 277 6.32 -23.88 -10.30
CA ARG A 277 7.39 -23.01 -9.79
C ARG A 277 7.08 -22.51 -8.37
N TYR A 278 5.85 -22.07 -8.12
CA TYR A 278 5.38 -21.66 -6.81
C TYR A 278 5.51 -22.76 -5.75
N ALA A 279 5.05 -23.98 -6.06
CA ALA A 279 5.15 -25.13 -5.18
C ALA A 279 6.61 -25.49 -4.87
N ARG A 280 7.46 -25.54 -5.90
CA ARG A 280 8.89 -25.84 -5.70
C ARG A 280 9.54 -24.80 -4.81
N HIS A 281 9.28 -23.52 -5.05
CA HIS A 281 9.80 -22.46 -4.20
C HIS A 281 9.31 -22.61 -2.76
N ALA A 282 8.00 -22.79 -2.55
CA ALA A 282 7.40 -22.94 -1.23
C ALA A 282 7.97 -24.13 -0.43
N VAL A 283 8.26 -25.26 -1.09
CA VAL A 283 8.70 -26.50 -0.44
C VAL A 283 10.21 -26.58 -0.25
N PHE A 284 10.99 -26.11 -1.22
CA PHE A 284 12.45 -26.31 -1.22
C PHE A 284 13.27 -25.08 -0.82
N ILE A 285 12.75 -23.87 -1.04
CA ILE A 285 13.55 -22.64 -0.99
C ILE A 285 13.06 -21.69 0.11
N ASN A 286 11.73 -21.58 0.25
CA ASN A 286 11.08 -20.71 1.20
C ASN A 286 11.56 -20.95 2.63
N ASN A 287 11.69 -19.86 3.37
CA ASN A 287 12.09 -19.85 4.77
C ASN A 287 11.00 -19.17 5.61
N ASP A 288 9.90 -19.88 5.84
CA ASP A 288 8.79 -19.34 6.64
C ASP A 288 9.19 -19.33 8.13
N ASN A 289 9.16 -18.15 8.75
CA ASN A 289 9.54 -17.92 10.15
C ASN A 289 10.91 -18.52 10.56
N GLY A 290 11.89 -18.52 9.64
CA GLY A 290 13.26 -18.96 9.94
C GLY A 290 13.46 -20.48 9.95
N GLY A 291 12.49 -21.26 9.46
CA GLY A 291 12.61 -22.71 9.30
C GLY A 291 12.28 -23.22 7.89
N PRO A 292 12.66 -24.48 7.59
CA PRO A 292 12.25 -25.14 6.35
C PRO A 292 10.73 -25.33 6.32
N PHE A 293 10.17 -25.53 5.13
CA PHE A 293 8.75 -25.83 4.96
C PHE A 293 8.32 -27.01 5.84
N ARG A 294 7.20 -26.83 6.56
CA ARG A 294 6.55 -27.85 7.39
C ARG A 294 5.08 -27.95 7.02
N CYS A 295 4.54 -29.15 7.08
CA CYS A 295 3.11 -29.41 6.98
C CYS A 295 2.44 -29.08 8.33
N THR A 296 1.71 -27.98 8.41
CA THR A 296 0.96 -27.55 9.60
C THR A 296 -0.24 -26.70 9.17
N GLY A 297 -1.43 -26.97 9.69
CA GLY A 297 -2.62 -26.15 9.38
C GLY A 297 -2.79 -25.90 7.88
N ASN A 298 -2.71 -24.63 7.46
CA ASN A 298 -2.88 -24.22 6.05
C ASN A 298 -1.83 -24.79 5.08
N THR A 299 -0.60 -25.04 5.54
CA THR A 299 0.45 -25.60 4.66
C THR A 299 0.25 -27.10 4.40
N TYR A 300 -0.50 -27.80 5.26
CA TYR A 300 -0.87 -29.20 5.03
C TYR A 300 -1.85 -29.36 3.87
N ASP A 301 -2.88 -28.52 3.81
CA ASP A 301 -3.85 -28.53 2.71
C ASP A 301 -3.21 -28.14 1.38
N PHE A 302 -2.32 -27.14 1.41
CA PHE A 302 -1.46 -26.81 0.27
C PHE A 302 -0.62 -28.01 -0.18
N ALA A 303 0.10 -28.68 0.75
CA ALA A 303 0.94 -29.83 0.43
C ALA A 303 0.17 -30.97 -0.25
N LYS A 304 -1.04 -31.30 0.25
CA LYS A 304 -1.91 -32.31 -0.37
C LYS A 304 -2.35 -31.90 -1.77
N ALA A 305 -2.74 -30.64 -1.97
CA ALA A 305 -3.18 -30.14 -3.27
C ALA A 305 -2.04 -30.19 -4.31
N VAL A 306 -0.84 -29.77 -3.91
CA VAL A 306 0.36 -29.85 -4.75
C VAL A 306 0.69 -31.30 -5.10
N LEU A 307 0.66 -32.20 -4.11
CA LEU A 307 0.93 -33.61 -4.34
C LEU A 307 -0.09 -34.22 -5.30
N ALA A 308 -1.38 -33.92 -5.14
CA ALA A 308 -2.42 -34.43 -6.03
C ALA A 308 -2.19 -33.99 -7.49
N GLU A 309 -1.74 -32.76 -7.72
CA GLU A 309 -1.53 -32.23 -9.07
C GLU A 309 -0.22 -32.71 -9.73
N PHE A 310 0.85 -32.84 -8.93
CA PHE A 310 2.20 -33.07 -9.46
C PHE A 310 2.81 -34.42 -9.11
N ARG A 311 2.09 -35.32 -8.41
CA ARG A 311 2.56 -36.67 -8.04
C ARG A 311 3.27 -37.41 -9.17
N GLU A 312 2.73 -37.36 -10.38
CA GLU A 312 3.24 -38.12 -11.53
C GLU A 312 4.20 -37.33 -12.41
N THR A 313 4.32 -36.00 -12.22
CA THR A 313 5.04 -35.12 -13.17
C THR A 313 6.20 -34.35 -12.54
N ASP A 314 6.35 -34.37 -11.22
CA ASP A 314 7.52 -33.84 -10.50
C ASP A 314 7.89 -34.79 -9.35
N ALA A 315 8.68 -35.81 -9.66
CA ALA A 315 9.02 -36.88 -8.72
C ALA A 315 9.74 -36.36 -7.47
N GLN A 316 10.64 -35.37 -7.61
CA GLN A 316 11.36 -34.80 -6.48
C GLN A 316 10.42 -34.05 -5.53
N LEU A 317 9.52 -33.22 -6.08
CA LEU A 317 8.52 -32.50 -5.29
C LEU A 317 7.56 -33.49 -4.62
N ALA A 318 7.10 -34.51 -5.35
CA ALA A 318 6.19 -35.52 -4.83
C ALA A 318 6.81 -36.32 -3.68
N GLU A 319 8.04 -36.82 -3.84
CA GLU A 319 8.76 -37.57 -2.79
C GLU A 319 8.93 -36.72 -1.52
N ARG A 320 9.35 -35.46 -1.69
CA ARG A 320 9.51 -34.53 -0.58
C ARG A 320 8.19 -34.30 0.16
N LEU A 321 7.09 -34.08 -0.56
CA LEU A 321 5.79 -33.83 0.03
C LEU A 321 5.20 -35.05 0.73
N VAL A 322 5.33 -36.25 0.15
CA VAL A 322 4.90 -37.51 0.80
C VAL A 322 5.56 -37.62 2.17
N ARG A 323 6.89 -37.45 2.22
CA ARG A 323 7.64 -37.54 3.47
C ARG A 323 7.17 -36.52 4.52
N LEU A 324 6.96 -35.26 4.13
CA LEU A 324 6.52 -34.20 5.04
C LEU A 324 5.07 -34.38 5.51
N ILE A 325 4.22 -34.95 4.66
CA ILE A 325 2.83 -35.31 5.01
C ILE A 325 2.83 -36.46 6.02
N ASP A 326 3.60 -37.53 5.76
CA ASP A 326 3.70 -38.68 6.66
C ASP A 326 4.25 -38.27 8.03
N GLU A 327 5.30 -37.46 8.06
CA GLU A 327 5.87 -36.89 9.31
C GLU A 327 4.80 -36.11 10.10
N HIS A 328 4.02 -35.26 9.44
CA HIS A 328 2.93 -34.52 10.08
C HIS A 328 1.81 -35.43 10.60
N GLU A 329 1.42 -36.46 9.85
CA GLU A 329 0.37 -37.38 10.29
C GLU A 329 0.77 -38.18 11.53
N VAL A 330 2.03 -38.62 11.60
CA VAL A 330 2.60 -39.29 12.78
C VAL A 330 2.59 -38.35 14.00
N GLU A 331 3.07 -37.11 13.84
CA GLU A 331 3.06 -36.10 14.91
C GLU A 331 1.63 -35.82 15.41
N ARG A 332 0.67 -35.68 14.48
CA ARG A 332 -0.74 -35.43 14.81
C ARG A 332 -1.35 -36.58 15.60
N GLN A 333 -1.09 -37.82 15.21
CA GLN A 333 -1.57 -39.01 15.93
C GLN A 333 -0.98 -39.09 17.35
N ALA A 334 0.33 -38.82 17.50
CA ALA A 334 0.98 -38.78 18.81
C ALA A 334 0.36 -37.70 19.72
N GLN A 335 0.11 -36.50 19.19
CA GLN A 335 -0.50 -35.40 19.94
C GLN A 335 -1.94 -35.74 20.37
N GLN A 336 -2.73 -36.38 19.49
CA GLN A 336 -4.08 -36.84 19.82
C GLN A 336 -4.06 -37.91 20.92
N ALA A 337 -3.10 -38.83 20.90
CA ALA A 337 -2.95 -39.85 21.95
C ALA A 337 -2.60 -39.23 23.32
N ILE A 338 -1.71 -38.23 23.34
CA ILE A 338 -1.35 -37.48 24.56
C ILE A 338 -2.57 -36.75 25.12
N GLU A 339 -3.33 -36.06 24.26
CA GLU A 339 -4.51 -35.30 24.70
C GLU A 339 -5.63 -36.24 25.20
N ALA A 340 -5.86 -37.36 24.51
CA ALA A 340 -6.80 -38.38 24.97
C ALA A 340 -6.41 -38.96 26.33
N ALA A 341 -5.11 -39.19 26.56
CA ALA A 341 -4.60 -39.65 27.86
C ALA A 341 -4.78 -38.58 28.96
N ARG A 342 -4.60 -37.30 28.65
CA ARG A 342 -4.86 -36.18 29.57
C ARG A 342 -6.34 -36.08 29.93
N VAL A 343 -7.23 -36.10 28.94
CA VAL A 343 -8.68 -36.05 29.15
C VAL A 343 -9.15 -37.23 30.01
N LYS A 344 -8.65 -38.44 29.74
CA LYS A 344 -8.94 -39.62 30.54
C LYS A 344 -8.48 -39.45 31.99
N LYS A 345 -7.24 -39.00 32.21
CA LYS A 345 -6.71 -38.76 33.56
C LYS A 345 -7.52 -37.72 34.34
N THR A 346 -7.94 -36.63 33.68
CA THR A 346 -8.77 -35.59 34.30
C THR A 346 -10.16 -36.15 34.67
N LYS A 347 -10.77 -36.94 33.79
CA LYS A 347 -12.04 -37.61 34.06
C LYS A 347 -11.94 -38.56 35.26
N ASP A 348 -10.89 -39.39 35.31
CA ASP A 348 -10.65 -40.33 36.41
C ASP A 348 -10.46 -39.61 37.76
N ILE A 349 -9.89 -38.38 37.76
CA ILE A 349 -9.76 -37.56 38.98
C ILE A 349 -11.14 -37.03 39.40
N ILE A 350 -11.93 -36.49 38.47
CA ILE A 350 -13.27 -35.97 38.76
C ILE A 350 -14.18 -37.08 39.30
N ASP A 351 -14.14 -38.26 38.69
CA ASP A 351 -14.95 -39.41 39.10
C ASP A 351 -14.55 -39.96 40.47
N ARG A 352 -13.30 -39.74 40.93
CA ARG A 352 -12.84 -40.07 42.29
C ARG A 352 -13.18 -39.03 43.36
N MET A 353 -13.52 -37.80 42.95
CA MET A 353 -13.92 -36.71 43.85
C MET A 353 -15.43 -36.68 44.11
N ARG A 354 -16.21 -37.46 43.36
CA ARG A 354 -17.63 -37.73 43.57
C ARG A 354 -17.80 -39.01 44.38
#